data_AF-A0A844MNJ1-F1
#
_entry.id   AF-A0A844MNJ1-F1
#
_cell.length_a   1.000
_cell.length_b   1.000
_cell.length_c   1.000
_cell.angle_alpha   90.00
_cell.angle_beta   90.00
_cell.angle_gamma   90.00
#
_symmetry.space_group_name_H-M   'P 1'
#
loop_
_entity.id
_entity.type
_entity.pdbx_description
1 polymer ?
#
loop_
_entity_poly.entity_id
_entity_poly.type
_entity_poly.pdbx_seq_one_letter_code
_entity_poly.pdbx_strand_id
1 'polypeptide(L)' 'MYSASYLSAIFVPLTGFLIPAVVSAFMLLYIERDDIG' A
#
# COMPACT_ATOMS: atom_id res chain seq x y z
N MET A 1 18.13 6.03 -24.09
CA MET A 1 18.29 5.73 -22.64
C MET A 1 17.00 6.16 -21.95
N TYR A 2 16.28 5.25 -21.27
CA TYR A 2 15.03 5.61 -20.58
C TYR A 2 15.35 6.50 -19.38
N SER A 3 14.93 7.77 -19.43
CA SER A 3 15.21 8.78 -18.41
C SER A 3 14.62 8.48 -17.02
N ALA A 4 13.83 7.41 -16.90
CA ALA A 4 12.96 7.10 -15.77
C ALA A 4 13.09 5.64 -15.29
N SER A 5 14.17 4.94 -15.65
CA SER A 5 14.37 3.53 -15.27
C SER A 5 14.46 3.31 -13.75
N TYR A 6 14.72 4.35 -12.96
CA TYR A 6 14.75 4.28 -11.49
C TYR A 6 13.36 4.16 -10.86
N LEU A 7 12.28 4.53 -11.56
CA LEU A 7 10.93 4.50 -10.97
C LEU A 7 10.46 3.08 -10.66
N SER A 8 10.88 2.07 -11.43
CA SER A 8 10.53 0.68 -11.13
C SER A 8 11.11 0.22 -9.79
N ALA A 9 12.33 0.63 -9.45
CA ALA A 9 12.97 0.33 -8.17
C ALA A 9 12.23 0.95 -6.98
N ILE A 10 11.45 2.01 -7.20
CA ILE A 10 10.65 2.67 -6.17
C ILE A 10 9.23 2.11 -6.14
N PHE A 11 8.56 2.03 -7.29
CA PHE A 11 7.15 1.63 -7.34
C PHE A 11 6.94 0.16 -7.08
N VAL A 12 7.82 -0.74 -7.54
CA VAL A 12 7.66 -2.17 -7.28
C VAL A 12 7.59 -2.48 -5.78
N PRO A 13 8.53 -2.02 -4.92
CA PRO A 13 8.40 -2.28 -3.49
C PRO A 13 7.24 -1.51 -2.84
N LEU A 14 6.92 -0.29 -3.29
CA LEU A 14 5.78 0.46 -2.77
C LEU A 14 4.45 -0.25 -3.05
N THR A 15 4.20 -0.66 -4.30
CA THR A 15 2.94 -1.32 -4.69
C THR A 15 2.89 -2.78 -4.28
N GLY A 16 4.04 -3.46 -4.19
CA GLY A 16 4.13 -4.87 -3.82
C GLY A 16 4.10 -5.13 -2.32
N PHE A 17 4.56 -4.19 -1.50
CA PHE A 17 4.68 -4.38 -0.05
C PHE A 17 4.04 -3.25 0.75
N LEU A 18 4.48 -2.00 0.56
CA LEU A 18 4.09 -0.91 1.46
C LEU A 18 2.59 -0.59 1.36
N ILE A 19 2.09 -0.36 0.15
CA ILE A 19 0.68 -0.05 -0.09
C ILE A 19 -0.21 -1.20 0.38
N PRO A 20 0.03 -2.48 0.01
CA PRO A 20 -0.75 -3.60 0.53
C PRO A 20 -0.75 -3.69 2.06
N ALA A 21 0.40 -3.50 2.71
CA ALA A 21 0.50 -3.56 4.17
C ALA A 21 -0.31 -2.45 4.85
N VAL A 22 -0.15 -1.21 4.37
CA VAL A 22 -0.87 -0.04 4.89
C VAL A 22 -2.38 -0.18 4.66
N VAL A 23 -2.80 -0.49 3.43
CA VAL A 23 -4.22 -0.69 3.10
C VAL A 23 -4.82 -1.81 3.93
N SER A 24 -4.13 -2.94 4.08
CA SER A 24 -4.64 -4.07 4.86
C SER A 24 -4.78 -3.72 6.34
N ALA A 25 -3.83 -2.97 6.92
CA ALA A 25 -3.92 -2.50 8.30
C ALA A 25 -5.12 -1.56 8.49
N PHE A 26 -5.33 -0.60 7.59
CA PHE A 26 -6.49 0.29 7.65
C PHE A 26 -7.81 -0.45 7.41
N MET A 27 -7.84 -1.44 6.50
CA MET A 27 -9.01 -2.29 6.28
C MET A 27 -9.33 -3.12 7.52
N LEU A 28 -8.31 -3.68 8.18
CA LEU A 28 -8.50 -4.43 9.41
C LEU A 28 -9.13 -3.54 10.48
N LEU A 29 -8.56 -2.36 10.71
CA LEU A 29 -9.12 -1.38 11.65
C LEU A 29 -10.53 -0.93 11.28
N TYR A 30 -10.89 -0.92 9.99
CA TYR A 30 -12.25 -0.62 9.54
C TYR A 30 -13.22 -1.76 9.86
N ILE A 31 -12.83 -3.01 9.61
CA ILE A 31 -13.67 -4.19 9.83
C ILE A 31 -13.84 -4.49 11.33
N GLU A 32 -12.78 -4.32 12.12
CA GLU A 32 -12.79 -4.54 13.57
C GLU A 32 -13.43 -3.38 14.35
N ARG A 33 -13.97 -2.36 13.66
CA ARG A 33 -14.76 -1.35 14.37
C ARG A 33 -16.05 -1.98 14.88
N ASP A 34 -16.13 -2.12 16.20
CA ASP A 34 -17.33 -2.60 16.91
C ASP A 34 -18.53 -1.65 16.79
N ASP A 35 -18.31 -0.40 16.36
CA ASP A 35 -19.34 0.63 16.23
C ASP A 35 -19.37 1.20 14.81
N ILE A 36 -20.36 0.76 14.04
CA ILE A 36 -20.89 1.50 12.89
C ILE A 36 -22.16 2.13 13.44
N GLY A 37 -22.05 3.38 13.88
CA GLY A 37 -23.16 4.11 14.49
C GLY A 37 -24.45 4.07 13.68
#